data_AF-G7VHV5-F1
#
_entry.id   AF-G7VHV5-F1
#
_cell.length_a   1.000
_cell.length_b   1.000
_cell.length_c   1.000
_cell.angle_alpha   90.00
_cell.angle_beta   90.00
_cell.angle_gamma   90.00
#
_symmetry.space_group_name_H-M   'P 1'
#
loop_
_entity.id
_entity.type
_entity.pdbx_description
1 polymer ?
#
loop_
_entity_poly.entity_id
_entity_poly.type
_entity_poly.pdbx_seq_one_letter_code
_entity_poly.pdbx_strand_id
1 'polypeptide(L)'
;MQFLTRLARSIEQLDRLAQKYQDDELRSVVAELYKQLTTIINLLEKLYAIYTELDIVMKTDLKIEPGLYLDTEAPTQPEKLAEFLSRLRAEGHDPDRALAYLLGAGVAQLELRDGELYIVPPSALRASRGARGPGGR
;
A
#
# COMPACT_ATOMS: atom_id res chain seq x y z
N MET A 1 9.21 -12.59 -6.22
CA MET A 1 9.81 -13.44 -7.27
C MET A 1 10.04 -14.89 -6.87
N GLN A 2 10.67 -15.21 -5.72
CA GLN A 2 10.95 -16.61 -5.33
C GLN A 2 9.71 -17.53 -5.32
N PHE A 3 8.54 -17.02 -4.90
CA PHE A 3 7.28 -17.78 -4.94
C PHE A 3 6.91 -18.21 -6.36
N LEU A 4 6.87 -17.27 -7.32
CA LEU A 4 6.53 -17.56 -8.71
C LEU A 4 7.52 -18.54 -9.36
N THR A 5 8.81 -18.38 -9.06
CA THR A 5 9.85 -19.30 -9.55
C THR A 5 9.66 -20.73 -9.01
N ARG A 6 9.29 -20.87 -7.72
CA ARG A 6 8.98 -22.17 -7.12
C ARG A 6 7.71 -22.76 -7.73
N LEU A 7 6.67 -21.96 -7.91
CA LEU A 7 5.41 -22.37 -8.52
C LEU A 7 5.59 -22.87 -9.95
N ALA A 8 6.35 -22.13 -10.78
CA ALA A 8 6.69 -22.54 -12.14
C ALA A 8 7.42 -23.89 -12.17
N ARG A 9 8.39 -24.10 -11.27
CA ARG A 9 9.11 -25.39 -11.14
C ARG A 9 8.19 -26.52 -10.73
N SER A 10 7.25 -26.28 -9.82
CA SER A 10 6.28 -27.30 -9.40
C SER A 10 5.31 -27.67 -10.54
N ILE A 11 4.84 -26.70 -11.33
CA ILE A 11 4.00 -26.96 -12.50
C ILE A 11 4.79 -27.75 -13.56
N GLU A 12 6.06 -27.40 -13.78
CA GLU A 12 6.93 -28.12 -14.72
C GLU A 12 7.19 -29.58 -14.28
N GLN A 13 7.31 -29.83 -12.97
CA GLN A 13 7.40 -31.18 -12.44
C GLN A 13 6.11 -31.98 -12.66
N LEU A 14 4.94 -31.34 -12.49
CA LEU A 14 3.65 -31.95 -12.78
C LEU A 14 3.49 -32.27 -14.28
N ASP A 15 3.94 -31.39 -15.17
CA ASP A 15 3.95 -31.64 -16.62
C ASP A 15 4.77 -32.88 -16.98
N ARG A 16 5.99 -32.99 -16.43
CA ARG A 16 6.86 -34.16 -16.63
C ARG A 16 6.22 -35.45 -16.13
N LEU A 17 5.50 -35.40 -15.01
CA LEU A 17 4.76 -36.56 -14.48
C LEU A 17 3.59 -36.92 -15.39
N ALA A 18 2.80 -35.92 -15.83
CA ALA A 18 1.68 -36.12 -16.75
C ALA A 18 2.13 -36.75 -18.07
N GLN A 19 3.25 -36.28 -18.62
CA GLN A 19 3.86 -36.87 -19.81
C GLN A 19 4.36 -38.29 -19.59
N LYS A 20 5.03 -38.56 -18.46
CA LYS A 20 5.55 -39.88 -18.13
C LYS A 20 4.45 -40.94 -17.99
N TYR A 21 3.31 -40.56 -17.41
CA TYR A 21 2.19 -41.48 -17.17
C TYR A 21 1.12 -41.43 -18.28
N GLN A 22 1.31 -40.59 -19.31
CA GLN A 22 0.32 -40.36 -20.38
C GLN A 22 -1.07 -39.99 -19.81
N ASP A 23 -1.06 -39.19 -18.75
CA ASP A 23 -2.27 -38.75 -18.07
C ASP A 23 -2.78 -37.46 -18.72
N ASP A 24 -3.77 -37.60 -19.59
CA ASP A 24 -4.34 -36.48 -20.35
C ASP A 24 -5.17 -35.53 -19.46
N GLU A 25 -5.76 -36.03 -18.37
CA GLU A 25 -6.48 -35.19 -17.40
C GLU A 25 -5.50 -34.30 -16.64
N LEU A 26 -4.40 -34.87 -16.15
CA LEU A 26 -3.34 -34.12 -15.51
C LEU A 26 -2.67 -33.12 -16.46
N ARG A 27 -2.48 -33.47 -17.73
CA ARG A 27 -1.98 -32.54 -18.76
C ARG A 27 -2.90 -31.34 -18.94
N SER A 28 -4.22 -31.57 -18.98
CA SER A 28 -5.21 -30.48 -19.07
C SER A 28 -5.12 -29.55 -17.86
N VAL A 29 -4.99 -30.11 -16.64
CA VAL A 29 -4.85 -29.32 -15.41
C VAL A 29 -3.56 -28.49 -15.43
N VAL A 30 -2.44 -29.09 -15.84
CA VAL A 30 -1.15 -28.40 -15.97
C VAL A 30 -1.22 -27.24 -16.97
N ALA A 31 -1.87 -27.43 -18.12
CA ALA A 31 -2.06 -26.37 -19.11
C ALA A 31 -2.86 -25.18 -18.56
N GLU A 32 -3.92 -25.45 -17.80
CA GLU A 32 -4.70 -24.39 -17.16
C GLU A 32 -3.89 -23.68 -16.05
N LEU A 33 -3.09 -24.41 -15.28
CA LEU A 33 -2.18 -23.82 -14.28
C LEU A 33 -1.15 -22.88 -14.92
N TYR A 34 -0.59 -23.25 -16.09
CA TYR A 34 0.29 -22.36 -16.84
C TYR A 34 -0.41 -21.07 -17.27
N LYS A 35 -1.64 -21.18 -17.80
CA LYS A 35 -2.44 -20.03 -18.22
C LYS A 35 -2.76 -19.09 -17.04
N GLN A 36 -3.10 -19.66 -15.88
CA GLN A 36 -3.32 -18.89 -14.66
C GLN A 36 -2.03 -18.20 -14.19
N LEU A 37 -0.89 -18.90 -14.24
CA LEU A 37 0.41 -18.33 -13.88
C LEU A 37 0.76 -17.14 -14.79
N THR A 38 0.57 -17.24 -16.11
CA THR A 38 0.76 -16.13 -17.04
C THR A 38 -0.14 -14.94 -16.71
N THR A 39 -1.40 -15.19 -16.36
CA THR A 39 -2.35 -14.14 -15.97
C THR A 39 -1.87 -13.40 -14.72
N ILE A 40 -1.36 -14.12 -13.72
CA ILE A 40 -0.79 -13.54 -12.50
C ILE A 40 0.44 -12.69 -12.82
N ILE A 41 1.35 -13.17 -13.68
CA ILE A 41 2.54 -12.41 -14.09
C ILE A 41 2.13 -11.09 -14.76
N ASN A 42 1.19 -11.13 -15.71
CA ASN A 42 0.70 -9.92 -16.38
C ASN A 42 0.06 -8.92 -15.42
N LEU A 43 -0.65 -9.40 -14.39
CA LEU A 43 -1.21 -8.53 -13.35
C LEU A 43 -0.11 -7.87 -12.52
N LEU A 44 0.92 -8.62 -12.14
CA LEU A 44 2.05 -8.09 -11.37
C LEU A 44 2.85 -7.06 -12.15
N GLU A 45 3.04 -7.26 -13.46
CA GLU A 45 3.68 -6.27 -14.33
C GLU A 45 2.89 -4.95 -14.38
N LYS A 46 1.56 -5.03 -14.53
CA LYS A 46 0.69 -3.84 -14.51
C LYS A 46 0.74 -3.13 -13.16
N LEU A 47 0.71 -3.88 -12.06
CA LEU A 47 0.83 -3.31 -10.71
C LEU A 47 2.19 -2.63 -10.51
N TYR A 48 3.26 -3.23 -11.01
CA TYR A 48 4.59 -2.63 -10.95
C TYR A 48 4.66 -1.34 -11.77
N ALA A 49 4.09 -1.30 -12.97
CA ALA A 49 4.03 -0.09 -13.79
C ALA A 49 3.28 1.04 -13.07
N ILE A 50 2.11 0.73 -12.49
CA ILE A 50 1.34 1.69 -11.68
C ILE A 50 2.18 2.21 -10.51
N TYR A 51 2.87 1.32 -9.79
CA TYR A 51 3.74 1.71 -8.69
C TYR A 51 4.86 2.65 -9.13
N THR A 52 5.51 2.37 -10.26
CA THR A 52 6.56 3.23 -10.81
C THR A 52 6.02 4.59 -11.23
N GLU A 53 4.86 4.64 -11.88
CA GLU A 53 4.20 5.92 -12.21
C GLU A 53 3.85 6.72 -10.95
N LEU A 54 3.33 6.06 -9.91
CA LEU A 54 3.04 6.69 -8.63
C LEU A 54 4.29 7.25 -7.95
N ASP A 55 5.39 6.48 -7.97
CA ASP A 55 6.68 6.91 -7.43
C ASP A 55 7.25 8.11 -8.20
N ILE A 56 7.10 8.14 -9.53
CA ILE A 56 7.47 9.29 -10.36
C ILE A 56 6.62 10.51 -9.98
N VAL A 57 5.29 10.38 -9.95
CA VAL A 57 4.38 11.49 -9.59
C VAL A 57 4.70 12.04 -8.20
N MET A 58 4.97 11.18 -7.22
CA MET A 58 5.39 11.59 -5.88
C MET A 58 6.71 12.39 -5.90
N LYS A 59 7.67 11.98 -6.72
CA LYS A 59 8.99 12.64 -6.81
C LYS A 59 8.99 13.90 -7.66
N THR A 60 8.23 13.94 -8.77
CA THR A 60 8.30 15.03 -9.75
C THR A 60 7.24 16.10 -9.51
N ASP A 61 5.97 15.71 -9.38
CA ASP A 61 4.85 16.66 -9.33
C ASP A 61 4.61 17.16 -7.91
N LEU A 62 4.78 16.28 -6.92
CA LEU A 62 4.65 16.64 -5.52
C LEU A 62 5.98 17.16 -4.92
N LYS A 63 7.11 17.03 -5.63
CA LYS A 63 8.47 17.40 -5.16
C LYS A 63 8.75 16.92 -3.73
N ILE A 64 8.27 15.73 -3.40
CA ILE A 64 8.44 15.11 -2.09
C ILE A 64 9.88 14.57 -2.01
N GLU A 65 10.85 15.47 -1.87
CA GLU A 65 12.21 15.08 -1.52
C GLU A 65 12.24 14.72 -0.03
N PRO A 66 12.76 13.53 0.35
CA PRO A 66 12.96 13.19 1.75
C PRO A 66 13.99 14.16 2.35
N GLY A 67 13.51 15.13 3.12
CA GLY A 67 14.32 16.17 3.75
C GLY A 67 13.81 17.59 3.58
N LEU A 68 13.01 17.87 2.53
CA LEU A 68 12.55 19.24 2.24
C LEU A 68 11.40 19.73 3.13
N TYR A 69 10.73 18.81 3.83
CA TYR A 69 9.54 19.07 4.66
C TYR A 69 9.77 18.71 6.14
N LEU A 70 11.03 18.52 6.55
CA LEU A 70 11.41 18.19 7.92
C LEU A 70 11.17 19.33 8.92
N ASP A 71 10.90 20.55 8.45
CA ASP A 71 10.61 21.68 9.35
C ASP A 71 9.15 21.71 9.83
N THR A 72 8.23 21.08 9.09
CA THR A 72 6.86 20.87 9.55
C THR A 72 6.81 19.62 10.41
N GLU A 73 6.80 19.79 11.73
CA GLU A 73 6.63 18.68 12.66
C GLU A 73 5.35 17.90 12.33
N ALA A 74 5.50 16.59 12.08
CA ALA A 74 4.35 15.71 11.92
C ALA A 74 3.49 15.77 13.20
N PRO A 75 2.15 15.72 13.08
CA PRO A 75 1.26 15.82 14.24
C PRO A 75 1.60 14.73 15.26
N THR A 76 2.04 15.14 16.44
CA THR A 76 2.42 14.22 17.54
C THR A 76 1.20 13.71 18.30
N GLN A 77 0.06 14.39 18.18
CA GLN A 77 -1.23 14.04 18.76
C GLN A 77 -2.36 14.27 17.76
N PRO A 78 -3.52 13.60 17.93
CA PRO A 78 -4.72 13.88 17.15
C PRO A 78 -5.13 15.35 17.26
N GLU A 79 -5.22 16.05 16.14
CA GLU A 79 -5.67 17.45 16.08
C GLU A 79 -6.65 17.66 14.92
N LYS A 80 -7.50 18.68 15.02
CA LYS A 80 -8.48 18.96 13.96
C LYS A 80 -7.75 19.36 12.69
N LEU A 81 -8.15 18.80 11.55
CA LEU A 81 -7.52 19.10 10.26
C LEU A 81 -7.57 20.60 9.96
N ALA A 82 -8.70 21.26 10.26
CA ALA A 82 -8.84 22.70 10.04
C ALA A 82 -7.84 23.54 10.87
N GLU A 83 -7.58 23.15 12.12
CA GLU A 83 -6.62 23.81 13.01
C GLU A 83 -5.20 23.58 12.53
N PHE A 84 -4.88 22.33 12.13
CA PHE A 84 -3.59 21.97 11.55
C PHE A 84 -3.26 22.78 10.30
N LEU A 85 -4.18 22.84 9.33
CA LEU A 85 -3.98 23.61 8.09
C LEU A 85 -3.86 25.10 8.36
N SER A 86 -4.58 25.62 9.36
CA SER A 86 -4.48 27.03 9.77
C SER A 86 -3.13 27.35 10.39
N ARG A 87 -2.60 26.46 11.24
CA ARG A 87 -1.26 26.58 11.82
C ARG A 87 -0.18 26.59 10.73
N LEU A 88 -0.24 25.64 9.80
CA LEU A 88 0.72 25.58 8.68
C LEU A 88 0.73 26.85 7.84
N ARG A 89 -0.45 27.42 7.55
CA ARG A 89 -0.54 28.72 6.85
C ARG A 89 0.08 29.85 7.65
N ALA A 90 -0.13 29.88 8.97
CA ALA A 90 0.43 30.91 9.85
C ALA A 90 1.96 30.82 9.95
N GLU A 91 2.52 29.62 9.87
CA GLU A 91 3.96 29.34 9.84
C GLU A 91 4.60 29.61 8.45
N GLY A 92 3.79 29.98 7.45
CA GLY A 92 4.26 30.30 6.10
C GLY A 92 4.44 29.08 5.19
N HIS A 93 3.94 27.92 5.61
CA HIS A 93 3.96 26.69 4.81
C HIS A 93 2.75 26.60 3.86
N ASP A 94 2.92 25.85 2.77
CA ASP A 94 1.83 25.47 1.87
C ASP A 94 1.07 24.28 2.50
N PRO A 95 -0.15 24.48 3.01
CA PRO A 95 -0.89 23.49 3.78
C PRO A 95 -1.35 22.30 2.91
N ASP A 96 -1.64 22.52 1.63
CA ASP A 96 -2.12 21.49 0.73
C ASP A 96 -0.96 20.54 0.37
N ARG A 97 0.23 21.11 0.14
CA ARG A 97 1.45 20.33 -0.10
C ARG A 97 1.92 19.58 1.14
N ALA A 98 1.93 20.22 2.30
CA ALA A 98 2.31 19.58 3.56
C ALA A 98 1.36 18.41 3.91
N LEU A 99 0.05 18.61 3.73
CA LEU A 99 -0.94 17.55 3.93
C LEU A 99 -0.72 16.39 2.95
N ALA A 100 -0.49 16.68 1.67
CA ALA A 100 -0.21 15.66 0.66
C ALA A 100 1.06 14.85 0.98
N TYR A 101 2.12 15.52 1.45
CA TYR A 101 3.34 14.85 1.92
C TYR A 101 3.07 13.94 3.11
N LEU A 102 2.42 14.45 4.16
CA LEU A 102 2.20 13.70 5.39
C LEU A 102 1.34 12.45 5.18
N LEU A 103 0.33 12.55 4.31
CA LEU A 103 -0.52 11.42 3.94
C LEU A 103 0.19 10.47 2.97
N GLY A 104 0.88 10.99 1.96
CA GLY A 104 1.59 10.21 0.95
C GLY A 104 2.78 9.42 1.50
N ALA A 105 3.51 9.99 2.46
CA ALA A 105 4.60 9.32 3.16
C ALA A 105 4.11 8.39 4.30
N GLY A 106 2.80 8.35 4.58
CA GLY A 106 2.22 7.51 5.62
C GLY A 106 2.62 7.92 7.05
N VAL A 107 3.09 9.15 7.24
CA VAL A 107 3.49 9.71 8.54
C VAL A 107 2.32 10.37 9.28
N ALA A 108 1.16 10.48 8.63
CA ALA A 108 -0.13 10.85 9.22
C ALA A 108 -1.29 10.14 8.51
N GLN A 109 -2.46 10.10 9.14
CA GLN A 109 -3.70 9.60 8.57
C GLN A 109 -4.87 10.52 8.91
N LEU A 110 -5.98 10.38 8.19
CA LEU A 110 -7.22 11.12 8.47
C LEU A 110 -8.21 10.22 9.20
N GLU A 111 -8.84 10.78 10.25
CA GLU A 111 -9.89 10.11 11.01
C GLU A 111 -11.11 11.04 11.12
N LEU A 112 -12.30 10.49 10.92
CA LEU A 112 -13.54 11.22 11.13
C LEU A 112 -14.04 10.95 12.55
N ARG A 113 -14.23 12.00 13.36
CA ARG A 113 -14.77 11.91 14.72
C ARG A 113 -15.92 12.90 14.85
N ASP A 114 -17.11 12.41 15.14
CA ASP A 114 -18.32 13.21 15.36
C ASP A 114 -18.61 14.26 14.25
N GLY A 115 -18.33 13.90 12.99
CA GLY A 115 -18.53 14.77 11.82
C GLY A 115 -17.39 15.75 11.53
N GLU A 116 -16.34 15.77 12.35
CA GLU A 116 -15.15 16.58 12.17
C GLU A 116 -13.96 15.72 11.70
N LEU A 117 -13.14 16.27 10.81
CA LEU A 117 -11.93 15.61 10.31
C LEU A 117 -10.73 15.93 11.20
N TYR A 118 -10.02 14.88 11.61
CA TYR A 118 -8.79 14.94 12.38
C TYR A 118 -7.62 14.40 11.56
N ILE A 119 -6.45 15.00 11.74
CA ILE A 119 -5.17 14.43 11.32
C ILE A 119 -4.54 13.74 12.53
N VAL A 120 -4.14 12.48 12.36
CA VAL A 120 -3.64 11.64 13.46
C VAL A 120 -2.32 10.97 13.11
N PRO A 121 -1.40 10.81 14.06
CA PRO A 121 -0.18 10.05 13.83
C PRO A 121 -0.49 8.55 13.67
N PRO A 122 0.34 7.80 12.92
CA PRO A 122 0.18 6.36 12.72
C PRO A 122 0.15 5.55 14.03
N SER A 123 0.81 6.06 15.08
CA SER A 123 0.84 5.46 16.41
C SER A 123 -0.50 5.56 17.14
N ALA A 124 -1.26 6.64 16.95
CA ALA A 124 -2.54 6.87 17.64
C ALA A 124 -3.66 5.92 17.19
N LEU A 125 -3.60 5.43 15.95
CA LEU A 125 -4.57 4.48 15.40
C LEU A 125 -4.43 3.05 15.95
N ARG A 126 -3.23 2.68 16.41
CA ARG A 126 -3.02 1.38 17.08
C ARG A 126 -3.69 1.34 18.46
N ALA A 127 -3.77 2.49 19.14
CA ALA A 127 -4.45 2.61 20.42
C ALA A 127 -5.98 2.53 20.29
N SER A 128 -6.57 3.11 19.23
CA SER A 128 -8.03 3.09 19.03
C SER A 128 -8.55 1.73 18.54
N ARG A 129 -7.75 0.95 17.80
CA ARG A 129 -8.11 -0.44 17.42
C ARG A 129 -7.91 -1.47 18.53
N GLY A 130 -7.05 -1.21 19.52
CA GLY A 130 -6.84 -2.08 20.68
C GLY A 130 -7.97 -2.06 21.72
N ALA A 131 -8.85 -1.06 21.69
CA ALA A 131 -9.92 -0.87 22.69
C ALA A 131 -11.27 -1.54 22.33
N ARG A 132 -11.37 -2.25 21.20
CA ARG A 132 -12.55 -3.07 20.84
C ARG A 132 -12.18 -4.55 20.74
N GLY A 133 -11.74 -5.13 21.86
CA GLY A 133 -11.73 -6.58 22.11
C GLY A 133 -12.92 -6.95 23.03
N PRO A 134 -13.58 -8.10 22.84
CA PRO A 134 -14.90 -8.36 23.42
C PRO A 134 -14.76 -8.73 24.90
N GLY A 135 -15.28 -7.87 25.78
CA GLY A 135 -15.31 -8.08 27.21
C GLY A 135 -16.69 -7.82 27.79
N GLY A 136 -17.72 -8.44 27.20
CA GLY A 136 -19.02 -8.61 27.86
C GLY A 136 -19.02 -9.93 28.61
N ARG A 137 -18.87 -9.87 29.93
CA ARG A 137 -19.37 -10.90 30.85
C ARG A 137 -20.26 -10.22 31.87
#